data_AF-A0A1A9URZ6-F1
#
_entry.id   AF-A0A1A9URZ6-F1
#
_cell.length_a   1.000
_cell.length_b   1.000
_cell.length_c   1.000
_cell.angle_alpha   90.00
_cell.angle_beta   90.00
_cell.angle_gamma   90.00
#
_symmetry.space_group_name_H-M   'P 1'
#
loop_
_entity.id
_entity.type
_entity.pdbx_description
1 polymer ?
#
loop_
_entity_poly.entity_id
_entity_poly.type
_entity_poly.pdbx_seq_one_letter_code
_entity_poly.pdbx_strand_id
1 'polypeptide(L)'
;MKVSLIFLAVLLCYAEAGKTQLLCTIVPYVNSQPHQYFTTKPTPKRSMKDCDLLCTKFNFEPVCATNGFCVHEFANQCVLDVFNCQHPTKRFMATKDERCRMHWLKRCDPDEVALL
;
A
#
# COMPACT_ATOMS: atom_id res chain seq x y z
N MET A 1 -4.86 6.80 30.51
CA MET A 1 -4.68 7.88 29.51
C MET A 1 -5.81 7.78 28.49
N LYS A 2 -6.74 8.74 28.46
CA LYS A 2 -7.85 8.74 27.49
C LYS A 2 -7.35 9.43 26.22
N VAL A 3 -7.07 8.65 25.18
CA VAL A 3 -6.73 9.18 23.85
C VAL A 3 -8.04 9.56 23.18
N SER A 4 -8.28 10.86 23.01
CA SER A 4 -9.46 11.36 22.29
C SER A 4 -9.14 11.37 20.79
N LEU A 5 -9.78 10.48 20.03
CA LEU A 5 -9.69 10.49 18.56
C LEU A 5 -10.65 11.56 18.04
N ILE A 6 -10.11 12.70 17.63
CA ILE A 6 -10.88 13.74 16.93
C ILE A 6 -11.11 13.23 15.51
N PHE A 7 -12.28 12.64 15.26
CA PHE A 7 -12.70 12.26 13.91
C PHE A 7 -13.03 13.54 13.13
N LEU A 8 -12.12 13.97 12.25
CA LEU A 8 -12.41 15.01 11.28
C LEU A 8 -13.51 14.49 10.34
N ALA A 9 -14.66 15.16 10.28
CA ALA A 9 -15.77 14.78 9.40
C ALA A 9 -15.96 15.87 8.34
N VAL A 10 -16.33 15.47 7.11
CA VAL A 10 -16.60 16.39 6.00
C VAL A 10 -18.11 16.42 5.76
N LEU A 11 -18.67 17.61 5.60
CA LEU A 11 -20.07 17.81 5.26
C LEU A 11 -20.20 17.81 3.72
N LEU A 12 -20.78 16.75 3.17
CA LEU A 12 -21.13 16.68 1.75
C LEU A 12 -22.60 17.05 1.58
N CYS A 13 -22.90 18.05 0.76
CA CYS A 13 -24.25 18.48 0.47
C CYS A 13 -24.56 18.33 -1.02
N TYR A 14 -25.72 17.79 -1.36
CA TYR A 14 -26.21 17.71 -2.73
C TYR A 14 -27.61 18.30 -2.85
N ALA A 15 -27.92 18.81 -4.05
CA ALA A 15 -29.24 19.31 -4.40
C ALA A 15 -30.01 18.24 -5.18
N GLU A 16 -31.24 17.97 -4.80
CA GLU A 16 -32.16 17.14 -5.58
C GLU A 16 -33.04 18.04 -6.47
N ALA A 17 -33.21 17.67 -7.74
CA ALA A 17 -34.05 18.43 -8.66
C ALA A 17 -35.50 18.48 -8.14
N GLY A 18 -36.03 19.68 -7.94
CA GLY A 18 -37.38 19.91 -7.43
C GLY A 18 -37.51 20.09 -5.91
N LYS A 19 -36.40 20.05 -5.15
CA LYS A 19 -36.37 20.46 -3.74
C LYS A 19 -35.54 21.73 -3.56
N THR A 20 -36.05 22.66 -2.75
CA THR A 20 -35.36 23.90 -2.34
C THR A 20 -34.38 23.69 -1.19
N GLN A 21 -34.24 22.46 -0.69
CA GLN A 21 -33.37 22.10 0.42
C GLN A 21 -32.20 21.25 -0.05
N LEU A 22 -30.99 21.57 0.42
CA LEU A 22 -29.82 20.70 0.24
C LEU A 22 -29.89 19.52 1.22
N LEU A 23 -29.59 18.33 0.71
CA LEU A 23 -29.41 17.15 1.54
C LEU A 23 -27.92 17.04 1.89
N CYS A 24 -27.60 17.32 3.15
CA CYS A 24 -26.23 17.24 3.66
C CYS A 24 -26.04 15.98 4.50
N THR A 25 -25.00 15.21 4.22
CA THR A 25 -24.58 14.09 5.04
C THR A 25 -23.17 14.32 5.56
N ILE A 26 -22.99 14.03 6.86
CA ILE A 26 -21.67 14.02 7.48
C ILE A 26 -21.03 12.70 7.09
N VAL A 27 -20.01 12.74 6.25
CA VAL A 27 -19.20 11.57 5.93
C VAL A 27 -17.93 11.60 6.77
N PRO A 28 -17.50 10.44 7.32
CA PRO A 28 -16.20 10.37 7.95
C PRO A 28 -15.14 10.71 6.89
N TYR A 29 -14.23 11.64 7.19
CA TYR A 29 -13.08 11.85 6.35
C TYR A 29 -12.16 10.65 6.53
N VAL A 30 -12.33 9.63 5.68
CA VAL A 30 -11.33 8.58 5.54
C VAL A 30 -10.27 9.17 4.63
N ASN A 31 -9.17 9.64 5.22
CA ASN A 31 -7.99 9.95 4.43
C ASN A 31 -7.64 8.68 3.67
N SER A 32 -7.84 8.66 2.36
CA SER A 32 -7.36 7.60 1.47
C SER A 32 -5.84 7.69 1.32
N GLN A 33 -5.14 7.90 2.44
CA GLN A 33 -3.83 7.32 2.57
C GLN A 33 -4.02 5.81 2.43
N PRO A 34 -3.26 5.13 1.56
CA PRO A 34 -3.20 3.69 1.62
C PRO A 34 -2.92 3.39 3.08
N HIS A 35 -3.79 2.62 3.72
CA HIS A 35 -3.51 2.11 5.05
C HIS A 35 -2.20 1.35 4.91
N GLN A 36 -1.08 2.04 5.13
CA GLN A 36 0.03 1.43 5.80
C GLN A 36 -0.60 0.98 7.10
N TYR A 37 -0.93 -0.31 7.16
CA TYR A 37 -0.99 -1.00 8.43
C TYR A 37 0.42 -0.89 9.03
N PHE A 38 0.80 0.31 9.49
CA PHE A 38 1.76 0.48 10.54
C PHE A 38 1.05 -0.04 11.77
N THR A 39 1.02 -1.36 11.89
CA THR A 39 0.78 -1.99 13.16
C THR A 39 1.92 -1.51 14.05
N THR A 40 1.62 -0.66 15.02
CA THR A 40 2.52 -0.37 16.16
C THR A 40 2.71 -1.60 17.06
N LYS A 41 2.16 -2.76 16.67
CA LYS A 41 2.58 -4.04 17.22
C LYS A 41 4.06 -4.20 16.91
N PRO A 42 4.94 -4.37 17.92
CA PRO A 42 6.31 -4.79 17.65
C PRO A 42 6.20 -6.03 16.78
N THR A 43 6.66 -5.94 15.53
CA THR A 43 6.76 -7.13 14.70
C THR A 43 7.72 -8.05 15.45
N PRO A 44 7.31 -9.29 15.80
CA PRO A 44 8.29 -10.28 16.22
C PRO A 44 9.40 -10.24 15.18
N LYS A 45 10.67 -10.14 15.60
CA LYS A 45 11.79 -10.38 14.69
C LYS A 45 11.58 -11.78 14.14
N ARG A 46 10.92 -11.87 12.98
CA ARG A 46 10.77 -13.12 12.25
C ARG A 46 12.18 -13.57 11.95
N SER A 47 12.53 -14.78 12.37
CA SER A 47 13.79 -15.35 11.92
C SER A 47 13.73 -15.46 10.40
N MET A 48 14.85 -15.34 9.69
CA MET A 48 14.87 -15.44 8.21
C MET A 48 14.14 -16.70 7.70
N LYS A 49 14.16 -17.77 8.50
CA LYS A 49 13.46 -19.05 8.26
C LYS A 49 11.93 -18.93 8.20
N ASP A 50 11.35 -17.87 8.74
CA ASP A 50 9.90 -17.65 8.77
C ASP A 50 9.39 -16.87 7.53
N CYS A 51 10.29 -16.49 6.62
CA CYS A 51 9.96 -15.77 5.39
C CYS A 51 9.91 -16.69 4.15
N ASP A 52 10.17 -17.99 4.31
CA ASP A 52 10.13 -19.00 3.25
C ASP A 52 8.68 -19.38 2.89
N LEU A 53 7.92 -18.41 2.38
CA LEU A 53 6.58 -18.65 1.85
C LEU A 53 6.69 -19.10 0.38
N LEU A 54 6.04 -20.22 0.05
CA LEU A 54 5.97 -20.71 -1.33
C LEU A 54 4.87 -19.95 -2.08
N CYS A 55 5.27 -19.08 -3.02
CA CYS A 55 4.35 -18.46 -3.95
C CYS A 55 4.11 -19.37 -5.16
N THR A 56 2.84 -19.55 -5.55
CA THR A 56 2.51 -20.34 -6.73
C THR A 56 2.96 -19.61 -8.00
N LYS A 57 3.68 -20.31 -8.88
CA LYS A 57 4.18 -19.73 -10.13
C LYS A 57 3.07 -19.37 -11.12
N PHE A 58 1.89 -20.00 -10.98
CA PHE A 58 0.76 -19.81 -11.90
C PHE A 58 -0.11 -18.59 -11.56
N ASN A 59 0.02 -18.01 -10.36
CA ASN A 59 -0.73 -16.82 -9.98
C ASN A 59 0.05 -15.57 -10.42
N PHE A 60 -0.10 -15.18 -11.69
CA PHE A 60 0.53 -13.99 -12.24
C PHE A 60 -0.46 -12.82 -12.20
N GLU A 61 -0.31 -11.97 -11.19
CA GLU A 61 -1.11 -10.75 -10.98
C GLU A 61 -0.14 -9.63 -10.60
N PRO A 62 0.48 -8.94 -11.57
CA PRO A 62 1.61 -8.06 -11.31
C PRO A 62 1.27 -6.93 -10.34
N VAL A 63 2.16 -6.70 -9.37
CA VAL A 63 2.02 -5.62 -8.39
C VAL A 63 3.12 -4.60 -8.62
N CYS A 64 2.73 -3.40 -9.05
CA CYS A 64 3.64 -2.28 -9.08
C CYS A 64 3.91 -1.75 -7.67
N ALA A 65 5.17 -1.68 -7.27
CA ALA A 65 5.56 -1.23 -5.95
C ALA A 65 6.74 -0.25 -6.00
N THR A 66 6.89 0.56 -4.95
CA THR A 66 7.99 1.53 -4.81
C THR A 66 8.57 1.49 -3.40
N ASN A 67 9.87 1.70 -3.29
CA ASN A 67 10.57 1.89 -2.02
C ASN A 67 10.84 3.39 -1.72
N GLY A 68 10.28 4.30 -2.52
CA GLY A 68 10.51 5.74 -2.47
C GLY A 68 11.65 6.24 -3.38
N PHE A 69 12.56 5.36 -3.82
CA PHE A 69 13.67 5.73 -4.70
C PHE A 69 13.46 5.27 -6.15
N CYS A 70 12.86 4.11 -6.33
CA CYS A 70 12.57 3.53 -7.63
C CYS A 70 11.26 2.73 -7.60
N VAL A 71 10.80 2.32 -8.78
CA VAL A 71 9.63 1.44 -8.96
C VAL A 71 10.09 0.06 -9.42
N HIS A 72 9.39 -0.98 -8.97
CA HIS A 72 9.61 -2.36 -9.37
C HIS A 72 8.26 -3.08 -9.45
N GLU A 73 8.11 -3.95 -10.44
CA GLU A 73 6.91 -4.76 -10.64
C GLU A 73 7.18 -6.18 -10.16
N PHE A 74 6.48 -6.60 -9.11
CA PHE A 74 6.55 -7.96 -8.58
C PHE A 74 5.54 -8.85 -9.29
N ALA A 75 5.87 -10.13 -9.50
CA ALA A 75 5.01 -11.06 -10.25
C ALA A 75 3.61 -11.25 -9.61
N ASN A 76 3.51 -11.11 -8.28
CA ASN A 76 2.27 -11.05 -7.53
C ASN A 76 2.51 -10.52 -6.11
N GLN A 77 1.42 -10.32 -5.36
CA GLN A 77 1.46 -9.84 -3.97
C GLN A 77 2.25 -10.77 -3.04
N CYS A 78 2.17 -12.10 -3.23
CA CYS A 78 2.93 -13.05 -2.43
C CYS A 78 4.44 -12.83 -2.57
N VAL A 79 4.93 -12.63 -3.80
CA VAL A 79 6.36 -12.37 -4.06
C VAL A 79 6.80 -11.05 -3.41
N LEU A 80 5.97 -10.00 -3.48
CA LEU A 80 6.23 -8.73 -2.78
C LEU A 80 6.34 -8.92 -1.26
N ASP A 81 5.43 -9.69 -0.67
CA ASP A 81 5.40 -9.92 0.78
C ASP A 81 6.59 -10.74 1.27
N VAL A 82 6.98 -11.78 0.51
CA VAL A 82 8.20 -12.56 0.77
C VAL A 82 9.42 -11.67 0.71
N PHE A 83 9.53 -10.86 -0.35
CA PHE A 83 10.64 -9.93 -0.50
C PHE A 83 10.75 -8.97 0.68
N ASN A 84 9.64 -8.36 1.10
CA ASN A 84 9.59 -7.44 2.24
C ASN A 84 9.87 -8.10 3.59
N CYS A 85 9.58 -9.39 3.71
CA CYS A 85 9.89 -10.21 4.88
C CYS A 85 11.40 -10.46 4.97
N GLN A 86 12.00 -10.94 3.87
CA GLN A 86 13.44 -11.23 3.77
C GLN A 86 14.30 -9.96 3.87
N HIS A 87 13.78 -8.82 3.36
CA HIS A 87 14.50 -7.56 3.28
C HIS A 87 13.83 -6.44 4.11
N PRO A 88 13.91 -6.49 5.45
CA PRO A 88 13.25 -5.52 6.32
C PRO A 88 13.75 -4.08 6.12
N THR A 89 14.95 -3.90 5.58
CA THR A 89 15.58 -2.59 5.31
C THR A 89 15.37 -2.06 3.89
N LYS A 90 14.91 -2.90 2.95
CA LYS A 90 14.72 -2.55 1.53
C LYS A 90 13.28 -2.74 1.07
N ARG A 91 12.30 -2.44 1.92
CA ARG A 91 10.89 -2.75 1.64
C ARG A 91 10.31 -1.92 0.50
N PHE A 92 9.40 -2.55 -0.23
CA PHE A 92 8.56 -1.93 -1.24
C PHE A 92 7.11 -1.81 -0.76
N MET A 93 6.43 -0.77 -1.21
CA MET A 93 5.01 -0.53 -0.98
C MET A 93 4.27 -0.55 -2.31
N ALA A 94 3.17 -1.29 -2.38
CA ALA A 94 2.28 -1.28 -3.52
C ALA A 94 1.86 0.17 -3.85
N THR A 95 1.80 0.48 -5.14
CA THR A 95 1.41 1.78 -5.66
C THR A 95 0.49 1.59 -6.86
N LYS A 96 0.08 2.68 -7.52
CA LYS A 96 -0.75 2.58 -8.72
C LYS A 96 0.04 1.90 -9.84
N ASP A 97 -0.55 0.91 -10.51
CA ASP A 97 0.08 0.12 -11.59
C ASP A 97 0.69 0.97 -12.70
N GLU A 98 0.05 2.09 -13.01
CA GLU A 98 0.48 3.05 -14.02
C GLU A 98 1.92 3.52 -13.78
N ARG A 99 2.36 3.62 -12.52
CA ARG A 99 3.72 4.10 -12.19
C ARG A 99 4.81 3.22 -12.77
N CYS A 100 4.63 1.91 -12.86
CA CYS A 100 5.63 1.02 -13.46
C CYS A 100 5.67 1.15 -15.00
N ARG A 101 4.61 1.70 -15.60
CA ARG A 101 4.49 2.01 -17.03
C ARG A 101 5.00 3.41 -17.39
N MET A 102 5.13 4.30 -16.40
CA MET A 102 5.71 5.64 -16.58
C MET A 102 7.21 5.53 -16.86
N HIS A 103 7.60 5.69 -18.13
CA HIS A 103 9.00 5.57 -18.56
C HIS A 103 9.94 6.59 -17.91
N TRP A 104 9.41 7.70 -17.39
CA TRP A 104 10.18 8.73 -16.69
C TRP A 104 10.45 8.39 -15.21
N LEU A 105 9.79 7.36 -14.66
CA LEU A 105 10.09 6.90 -13.30
C LEU A 105 11.29 5.94 -13.33
N LYS A 106 12.22 6.15 -12.41
CA LYS A 106 13.40 5.28 -12.24
C LYS A 106 12.93 3.87 -11.85
N ARG A 107 13.28 2.86 -12.65
CA ARG A 107 13.13 1.45 -12.29
C ARG A 107 14.28 1.00 -11.39
N CYS A 108 13.98 0.11 -10.45
CA CYS A 108 15.03 -0.46 -9.61
C CYS A 108 15.92 -1.39 -10.44
N ASP A 109 17.21 -1.34 -10.18
CA ASP A 109 18.16 -2.23 -10.82
C ASP A 109 17.88 -3.68 -10.37
N PRO A 110 17.80 -4.66 -11.29
CA PRO A 110 17.65 -6.07 -10.92
C PRO A 110 18.67 -6.51 -9.88
N ASP A 111 19.92 -6.02 -9.93
CA ASP A 111 20.97 -6.41 -8.98
C ASP A 111 20.74 -5.82 -7.58
N GLU A 112 20.03 -4.69 -7.47
CA GLU A 112 19.64 -4.11 -6.18
C GLU A 112 18.47 -4.87 -5.54
N VAL A 113 17.64 -5.52 -6.37
CA VAL A 113 16.43 -6.28 -5.99
C VAL A 113 16.69 -7.78 -5.85
N ALA A 114 17.66 -8.35 -6.56
CA ALA A 114 17.88 -9.80 -6.66
C ALA A 114 18.91 -10.38 -5.69
N LEU A 115 19.34 -9.64 -4.66
CA LEU A 115 20.17 -10.17 -3.58
C LEU A 115 19.34 -11.12 -2.68
N LEU A 116 18.99 -12.28 -3.24
CA LEU A 116 18.48 -13.48 -2.58
C LEU A 116 19.62 -14.23 -1.89
#